data_AF-A0A521CG35-F1
#
_entry.id   AF-A0A521CG35-F1
#
_cell.length_a   1.000
_cell.length_b   1.000
_cell.length_c   1.000
_cell.angle_alpha   90.00
_cell.angle_beta   90.00
_cell.angle_gamma   90.00
#
_symmetry.space_group_name_H-M   'P 1'
#
loop_
_entity.id
_entity.type
_entity.pdbx_description
1 polymer ?
#
loop_
_entity_poly.entity_id
_entity_poly.type
_entity_poly.pdbx_seq_one_letter_code
_entity_poly.pdbx_strand_id
1 'polypeptide(L)'
;MDAKLTLRLNENVIERAKTYARSHKISLSKMIESYLDSVTKQKEEEKKYSITPLVESLSGVIELPTDFDYKNEYRDYLEEKYK
;
A
#
# COMPACT_ATOMS: atom_id res chain seq x y z
N MET A 1 4.83 13.80 -20.16
CA MET A 1 4.39 13.75 -21.56
C MET A 1 3.42 12.59 -21.66
N ASP A 2 2.24 12.82 -22.22
CA ASP A 2 1.19 11.80 -22.23
C ASP A 2 1.22 11.04 -23.55
N ALA A 3 1.21 9.71 -23.47
CA ALA A 3 1.22 8.83 -24.63
C ALA A 3 0.06 7.84 -24.57
N LYS A 4 -0.53 7.52 -25.73
CA LYS A 4 -1.63 6.55 -25.81
C LYS A 4 -1.08 5.13 -25.94
N LEU A 5 -1.36 4.29 -24.96
CA LEU A 5 -1.08 2.86 -24.99
C LEU A 5 -2.36 2.08 -25.31
N THR A 6 -2.32 1.21 -26.32
CA THR A 6 -3.45 0.32 -26.68
C THR A 6 -3.07 -1.13 -26.42
N LEU A 7 -3.81 -1.81 -25.56
CA LEU A 7 -3.55 -3.20 -25.14
C LEU A 7 -4.70 -4.11 -25.60
N ARG A 8 -4.37 -5.35 -25.99
CA ARG A 8 -5.36 -6.40 -26.21
C ARG A 8 -5.58 -7.16 -24.90
N LEU A 9 -6.82 -7.17 -24.44
CA LEU A 9 -7.24 -7.78 -23.18
C LEU A 9 -8.55 -8.53 -23.40
N ASN A 10 -8.85 -9.48 -22.53
CA ASN A 10 -10.15 -10.13 -22.52
C ASN A 10 -11.24 -9.11 -22.16
N GLU A 11 -12.35 -9.12 -22.89
CA GLU A 11 -13.48 -8.19 -22.68
C GLU A 11 -14.04 -8.24 -21.26
N ASN A 12 -14.17 -9.43 -20.68
CA ASN A 12 -14.64 -9.59 -19.29
C ASN A 12 -13.70 -8.93 -18.27
N VAL A 13 -12.40 -8.88 -18.57
CA VAL A 13 -11.42 -8.19 -17.72
C VAL A 13 -11.59 -6.68 -17.82
N ILE A 14 -11.82 -6.16 -19.04
CA ILE A 14 -12.06 -4.73 -19.27
C ILE A 14 -13.30 -4.26 -18.49
N GLU A 15 -14.39 -5.00 -18.54
CA GLU A 15 -15.65 -4.61 -17.87
C GLU A 15 -15.54 -4.66 -16.33
N ARG A 16 -14.88 -5.69 -15.80
CA ARG A 16 -14.56 -5.74 -14.35
C ARG A 16 -13.68 -4.57 -13.92
N ALA A 17 -12.66 -4.24 -14.72
CA ALA A 17 -11.74 -3.15 -14.41
C ALA A 17 -12.44 -1.78 -14.45
N LYS A 18 -13.31 -1.52 -15.44
CA LYS A 18 -14.12 -0.30 -15.51
C LYS A 18 -15.05 -0.16 -14.29
N THR A 19 -15.71 -1.25 -13.92
CA THR A 19 -16.60 -1.27 -12.74
C THR A 19 -15.84 -0.94 -11.47
N TYR A 20 -14.68 -1.57 -11.25
CA TYR A 20 -13.80 -1.31 -10.12
C TYR A 20 -13.29 0.15 -10.11
N ALA A 21 -12.90 0.70 -11.27
CA ALA A 21 -12.44 2.09 -11.37
C ALA A 21 -13.53 3.09 -10.99
N ARG A 22 -14.75 2.87 -11.49
CA ARG A 22 -15.93 3.70 -11.16
C ARG A 22 -16.28 3.64 -9.69
N SER A 23 -16.27 2.46 -9.07
CA SER A 23 -16.58 2.33 -7.64
C SER A 23 -15.56 3.06 -6.76
N HIS A 24 -14.31 3.17 -7.21
CA HIS A 24 -13.24 3.90 -6.54
C HIS A 24 -13.08 5.36 -7.01
N LYS A 25 -14.02 5.87 -7.83
CA LYS A 25 -14.02 7.25 -8.37
C LYS A 25 -12.73 7.64 -9.09
N ILE A 26 -12.09 6.69 -9.78
CA ILE A 26 -10.89 6.91 -10.60
C ILE A 26 -11.11 6.46 -12.04
N SER A 27 -10.31 6.99 -12.97
CA SER A 27 -10.33 6.51 -14.36
C SER A 27 -9.53 5.22 -14.51
N LEU A 28 -9.92 4.39 -15.49
CA LEU A 28 -9.18 3.16 -15.80
C LEU A 28 -7.74 3.47 -16.23
N SER A 29 -7.53 4.54 -17.00
CA SER A 29 -6.18 4.98 -17.39
C SER A 29 -5.32 5.33 -16.18
N LYS A 30 -5.86 6.10 -15.21
CA LYS A 30 -5.14 6.45 -13.97
C LYS A 30 -4.81 5.22 -13.13
N MET A 31 -5.71 4.25 -13.08
CA MET A 31 -5.48 2.99 -12.38
C MET A 31 -4.34 2.18 -13.00
N ILE A 32 -4.34 2.03 -14.32
CA ILE A 32 -3.29 1.28 -15.03
C ILE A 32 -1.96 2.02 -14.98
N GLU A 33 -1.96 3.35 -15.16
CA GLU A 33 -0.77 4.18 -15.01
C GLU A 33 -0.15 4.03 -13.62
N SER A 34 -0.95 4.13 -12.56
CA SER A 34 -0.46 3.93 -11.19
C SER A 34 0.10 2.54 -10.95
N TYR A 35 -0.52 1.50 -11.53
CA TYR A 35 -0.02 0.14 -11.41
C TYR A 35 1.31 -0.03 -12.14
N LEU A 36 1.39 0.44 -13.39
CA LEU A 36 2.61 0.39 -14.19
C LEU A 36 3.74 1.15 -13.49
N ASP A 37 3.49 2.38 -13.00
CA ASP A 37 4.49 3.15 -12.24
C ASP A 37 4.97 2.37 -11.01
N SER A 38 4.06 1.73 -10.26
CA SER A 38 4.42 0.95 -9.06
C SER A 38 5.30 -0.27 -9.34
N VAL A 39 5.21 -0.88 -10.52
CA VAL A 39 6.00 -2.07 -10.88
C VAL A 39 7.23 -1.74 -11.72
N THR A 40 7.24 -0.62 -12.44
CA THR A 40 8.35 -0.20 -13.30
C THR A 40 9.28 0.81 -12.68
N LYS A 41 8.86 1.54 -11.62
CA LYS A 41 9.82 2.29 -10.79
C LYS A 41 10.75 1.29 -10.12
N GLN A 42 11.88 1.04 -10.78
CA GLN A 42 13.02 0.39 -10.14
C GLN A 42 13.41 1.21 -8.91
N LYS A 43 13.69 0.47 -7.84
CA LYS A 43 14.37 0.89 -6.63
C LYS A 43 15.72 1.54 -6.98
N GLU A 44 15.75 2.78 -7.41
CA GLU A 44 17.02 3.53 -7.45
C GLU A 44 17.57 3.78 -6.04
N GLU A 45 16.78 3.49 -5.00
CA GLU A 45 17.21 3.48 -3.61
C GLU A 45 17.38 2.05 -3.06
N GLU A 46 18.10 1.19 -3.78
CA GLU A 46 18.82 0.09 -3.11
C GLU A 46 19.96 0.68 -2.26
N LYS A 47 19.63 1.27 -1.11
CA LYS A 47 20.53 1.44 0.05
C LYS A 47 19.78 2.07 1.23
N LYS A 48 19.02 1.23 1.93
CA LYS A 48 18.72 1.21 3.37
C LYS A 48 17.30 0.70 3.53
N TYR A 49 17.15 -0.60 3.79
CA TYR A 49 15.95 -1.25 4.34
C TYR A 49 14.66 -0.43 4.18
N SER A 50 14.15 -0.31 2.95
CA SER A 50 12.93 0.46 2.71
C SER A 50 11.75 -0.40 3.14
N ILE A 51 11.17 0.01 4.26
CA ILE A 51 9.87 -0.46 4.71
C ILE A 51 8.89 -0.20 3.56
N THR A 52 8.03 -1.16 3.22
CA THR A 52 7.12 -0.98 2.07
C THR A 52 6.19 0.22 2.30
N PRO A 53 5.68 0.92 1.26
CA PRO A 53 4.81 2.10 1.44
C PRO A 53 3.58 1.86 2.33
N LEU A 54 3.05 0.63 2.32
CA LEU A 54 1.95 0.22 3.20
C LEU A 54 2.41 0.09 4.66
N VAL A 55 3.60 -0.45 4.90
CA VAL A 55 4.13 -0.54 6.26
C VAL A 55 4.53 0.84 6.76
N GLU A 56 5.06 1.71 5.90
CA GLU A 56 5.32 3.12 6.22
C GLU A 56 4.03 3.84 6.63
N SER A 57 2.93 3.68 5.90
CA SER A 57 1.65 4.32 6.25
C SER A 57 1.03 3.77 7.55
N LEU A 58 1.39 2.55 7.95
CA LEU A 58 0.99 1.95 9.22
C LEU A 58 1.94 2.31 10.37
N SER A 59 3.23 2.52 10.08
CA SER A 59 4.25 2.90 11.06
C SER A 59 4.25 4.40 11.31
N GLY A 60 4.22 4.83 12.57
CA GLY A 60 4.17 6.27 12.92
C GLY A 60 2.76 6.84 13.10
N VAL A 61 1.71 6.01 12.96
CA VAL A 61 0.35 6.36 13.39
C VAL A 61 0.22 6.40 14.92
N ILE A 62 1.12 5.70 15.62
CA ILE A 62 1.14 5.61 17.07
C ILE A 62 2.27 6.49 17.60
N GLU A 63 1.91 7.53 18.34
CA GLU A 63 2.87 8.31 19.14
C GLU A 63 3.10 7.57 20.46
N LEU A 64 4.35 7.13 20.68
CA LEU A 64 4.75 6.48 21.93
C LEU A 64 5.66 7.44 22.73
N PRO A 65 5.57 7.42 24.07
CA PRO A 65 6.53 8.08 24.94
C PRO A 65 7.97 7.63 24.63
N THR A 66 8.94 8.53 24.77
CA THR A 66 10.38 8.23 24.57
C THR A 66 10.91 7.11 25.45
N ASP A 67 10.26 6.86 26.58
CA ASP A 67 10.58 5.86 27.60
C ASP A 67 9.64 4.64 27.56
N PHE A 68 8.86 4.47 26.49
CA PHE A 68 7.92 3.37 26.37
C PHE A 68 8.62 2.01 26.32
N ASP A 69 8.43 1.19 27.36
CA ASP A 69 8.92 -0.19 27.42
C ASP A 69 7.86 -1.17 26.91
N TYR A 70 7.92 -1.46 25.60
CA TYR A 70 7.01 -2.39 24.94
C TYR A 70 6.99 -3.79 25.58
N LYS A 71 8.05 -4.22 26.27
CA LYS A 71 8.10 -5.56 26.87
C LYS A 71 7.25 -5.63 28.12
N ASN A 72 7.28 -4.59 28.95
CA ASN A 72 6.50 -4.55 30.18
C ASN A 72 5.01 -4.42 29.86
N GLU A 73 4.65 -3.48 28.98
CA GLU A 73 3.27 -3.31 28.50
C GLU A 73 2.71 -4.59 27.87
N TYR A 74 3.52 -5.29 27.07
CA TYR A 74 3.10 -6.56 26.48
C TYR A 74 2.89 -7.66 27.52
N ARG A 75 3.76 -7.75 28.54
CA ARG A 75 3.60 -8.70 29.64
C ARG A 75 2.33 -8.40 30.43
N ASP A 76 2.12 -7.15 30.81
CA ASP A 76 0.98 -6.73 31.64
C ASP A 76 -0.35 -6.95 30.90
N TYR A 77 -0.39 -6.68 29.58
CA TYR A 77 -1.52 -7.03 28.72
C TYR A 77 -1.82 -8.55 28.71
N LEU A 78 -0.79 -9.40 28.61
CA LEU A 78 -0.98 -10.84 28.63
C LEU A 78 -1.49 -11.33 29.99
N GLU A 79 -0.98 -10.78 31.10
CA GLU A 79 -1.46 -11.10 32.44
C GLU A 79 -2.93 -10.70 32.65
N GLU A 80 -3.35 -9.54 32.13
CA GLU A 80 -4.76 -9.13 32.18
C GLU A 80 -5.64 -10.00 31.28
N LYS A 81 -5.18 -10.33 30.08
CA LYS A 81 -5.94 -11.13 29.10
C LYS A 81 -6.22 -12.55 29.57
N TYR A 82 -5.29 -13.16 30.30
CA TYR A 82 -5.40 -14.54 30.78
C TYR A 82 -5.72 -14.65 32.28
N LYS A 83 -6.21 -13.55 32.87
CA LYS A 83 -6.78 -13.53 34.22
C LYS A 83 -8.19 -14.10 34.24
#